data_AF-K1XQJ2-F1
#
_entry.id   AF-K1XQJ2-F1
#
_cell.length_a   1.000
_cell.length_b   1.000
_cell.length_c   1.000
_cell.angle_alpha   90.00
_cell.angle_beta   90.00
_cell.angle_gamma   90.00
#
_symmetry.space_group_name_H-M   'P 1'
#
loop_
_entity.id
_entity.type
_entity.pdbx_description
1 polymer ?
#
loop_
_entity_poly.entity_id
_entity_poly.type
_entity_poly.pdbx_seq_one_letter_code
_entity_poly.pdbx_strand_id
1 'polypeptide(L)'
;MVIPRYLFRGDSDQENERQLKSTFNSGLLLTNLINGGSGREIFSSSLGQLVNKHIATVWDRTHFLSFTSDERTAFFYGSNDKAFEDVYDDKEIWDFSVLTFDTLQLIQESVNEIETGIYSAQFHPTYKEFMPTYKVILIDALSHLKSIAAKTNTELTTIIAKADKDKEWLILPANPFGYNGEFTAKLDTHCITDKRVFRYI
;
A
#
# COMPACT_ATOMS: atom_id res chain seq x y z
N MET A 1 -16.35 -9.70 5.68
CA MET A 1 -15.14 -9.57 6.53
C MET A 1 -14.98 -8.09 6.87
N VAL A 2 -14.49 -7.73 8.05
CA VAL A 2 -14.32 -6.31 8.44
C VAL A 2 -12.90 -5.90 8.10
N ILE A 3 -12.72 -4.72 7.51
CA ILE A 3 -11.38 -4.15 7.25
C ILE A 3 -10.64 -4.05 8.59
N PRO A 4 -9.40 -4.59 8.73
CA PRO A 4 -8.62 -4.47 9.94
C PRO A 4 -8.47 -3.00 10.37
N ARG A 5 -8.45 -2.75 11.67
CA ARG A 5 -8.20 -1.39 12.19
C ARG A 5 -6.84 -0.87 11.72
N TYR A 6 -5.82 -1.71 11.79
CA TYR A 6 -4.45 -1.33 11.46
C TYR A 6 -3.94 -2.17 10.29
N LEU A 7 -3.27 -1.47 9.37
CA LEU A 7 -2.45 -2.07 8.32
C LEU A 7 -1.03 -1.51 8.45
N PHE A 8 -0.04 -2.37 8.30
CA PHE A 8 1.37 -2.06 8.53
C PHE A 8 2.16 -2.16 7.23
N ARG A 9 3.16 -1.29 7.05
CA ARG A 9 4.10 -1.36 5.93
C ARG A 9 5.51 -1.22 6.45
N GLY A 10 6.34 -2.23 6.18
CA GLY A 10 7.79 -2.08 6.26
C GLY A 10 8.31 -1.50 4.96
N ASP A 11 9.14 -0.46 5.04
CA ASP A 11 9.77 0.13 3.85
C ASP A 11 11.25 0.39 4.10
N SER A 12 12.09 -0.25 3.30
CA SER A 12 13.53 -0.03 3.22
C SER A 12 13.88 0.43 1.82
N ASP A 13 14.44 1.63 1.67
CA ASP A 13 14.74 2.22 0.37
C ASP A 13 16.25 2.41 0.19
N GLN A 14 16.98 1.29 0.23
CA GLN A 14 18.46 1.28 0.19
C GLN A 14 19.01 1.89 -1.11
N GLU A 15 18.30 1.71 -2.22
CA GLU A 15 18.65 2.26 -3.53
C GLU A 15 18.07 3.68 -3.79
N ASN A 16 17.36 4.25 -2.80
CA ASN A 16 16.72 5.57 -2.86
C ASN A 16 15.77 5.75 -4.08
N GLU A 17 15.09 4.68 -4.49
CA GLU A 17 14.16 4.69 -5.62
C GLU A 17 12.80 5.30 -5.25
N ARG A 18 12.34 5.07 -4.02
CA ARG A 18 11.07 5.62 -3.52
C ARG A 18 11.22 6.98 -2.85
N GLN A 19 12.47 7.42 -2.68
CA GLN A 19 12.86 8.64 -1.98
C GLN A 19 12.34 8.66 -0.54
N LEU A 20 12.27 7.49 0.10
CA LEU A 20 11.56 7.25 1.35
C LEU A 20 11.95 8.27 2.43
N LYS A 21 13.25 8.50 2.65
CA LYS A 21 13.74 9.45 3.68
C LYS A 21 13.26 10.88 3.41
N SER A 22 13.32 11.30 2.13
CA SER A 22 12.91 12.65 1.75
C SER A 22 11.39 12.86 1.83
N THR A 23 10.59 11.80 1.67
CA THR A 23 9.12 11.88 1.74
C THR A 23 8.55 11.51 3.10
N PHE A 24 9.35 10.88 3.97
CA PHE A 24 8.92 10.39 5.27
C PHE A 24 8.20 11.47 6.10
N ASN A 25 8.79 12.67 6.14
CA ASN A 25 8.27 13.83 6.85
C ASN A 25 7.47 14.81 5.97
N SER A 26 7.34 14.56 4.66
CA SER A 26 6.62 15.45 3.75
C SER A 26 5.11 15.27 3.76
N GLY A 27 4.60 14.26 4.46
CA GLY A 27 3.15 13.96 4.50
C GLY A 27 2.68 13.12 3.31
N LEU A 28 3.59 12.56 2.52
CA LEU A 28 3.30 11.74 1.34
C LEU A 28 4.09 10.43 1.33
N LEU A 29 3.47 9.36 0.83
CA LEU A 29 4.16 8.15 0.39
C LEU A 29 4.04 8.03 -1.12
N LEU A 30 5.09 7.57 -1.78
CA LEU A 30 5.11 7.40 -3.22
C LEU A 30 5.02 5.91 -3.58
N THR A 31 4.13 5.59 -4.50
CA THR A 31 4.11 4.30 -5.20
C THR A 31 5.29 4.23 -6.17
N ASN A 32 5.70 3.03 -6.58
CA ASN A 32 6.76 2.88 -7.58
C ASN A 32 6.34 3.36 -8.99
N LEU A 33 5.10 3.80 -9.19
CA LEU A 33 4.66 4.44 -10.43
C LEU A 33 5.54 5.65 -10.80
N ILE A 34 6.11 6.34 -9.81
CA ILE A 34 7.01 7.49 -10.01
C ILE A 34 8.26 7.12 -10.84
N ASN A 35 8.61 5.83 -10.90
CA ASN A 35 9.80 5.32 -11.61
C ASN A 35 9.51 5.03 -13.10
N GLY A 36 8.67 5.86 -13.72
CA GLY A 36 8.31 5.74 -15.14
C GLY A 36 7.36 4.58 -15.45
N GLY A 37 6.45 4.25 -14.52
CA GLY A 37 5.35 3.32 -14.80
C GLY A 37 4.23 3.96 -15.62
N SER A 38 3.34 3.14 -16.19
CA SER A 38 2.22 3.65 -16.99
C SER A 38 0.96 3.83 -16.15
N GLY A 39 0.55 5.08 -15.90
CA GLY A 39 -0.67 5.43 -15.16
C GLY A 39 -1.96 4.84 -15.72
N ARG A 40 -1.94 4.39 -16.98
CA ARG A 40 -3.09 3.80 -17.68
C ARG A 40 -3.28 2.32 -17.42
N GLU A 41 -2.26 1.63 -16.92
CA GLU A 41 -2.28 0.17 -16.75
C GLU A 41 -3.40 -0.27 -15.79
N ILE A 42 -3.73 0.56 -14.80
CA ILE A 42 -4.83 0.33 -13.86
C ILE A 42 -6.22 0.32 -14.51
N PHE A 43 -6.37 0.91 -15.71
CA PHE A 43 -7.64 0.97 -16.45
C PHE A 43 -7.70 0.01 -17.63
N SER A 44 -6.56 -0.51 -18.10
CA SER A 44 -6.50 -1.38 -19.28
C SER A 44 -6.49 -2.88 -18.94
N SER A 45 -6.25 -3.25 -17.68
CA SER A 45 -6.23 -4.63 -17.19
C SER A 45 -7.27 -4.83 -16.10
N SER A 46 -7.69 -6.08 -15.86
CA SER A 46 -8.56 -6.35 -14.71
C SER A 46 -7.78 -6.19 -13.41
N LEU A 47 -8.46 -5.71 -12.35
CA LEU A 47 -7.81 -5.52 -11.05
C LEU A 47 -7.20 -6.82 -10.53
N GLY A 48 -7.89 -7.96 -10.73
CA GLY A 48 -7.38 -9.28 -10.40
C GLY A 48 -6.05 -9.64 -11.09
N GLN A 49 -5.91 -9.29 -12.39
CA GLN A 49 -4.64 -9.49 -13.11
C GLN A 49 -3.52 -8.62 -12.53
N LEU A 50 -3.83 -7.39 -12.13
CA LEU A 50 -2.85 -6.46 -11.57
C LEU A 50 -2.42 -6.84 -10.15
N VAL A 51 -3.36 -7.29 -9.31
CA VAL A 51 -3.07 -7.84 -7.98
C VAL A 51 -2.21 -9.09 -8.11
N ASN A 52 -2.56 -10.00 -9.03
CA ASN A 52 -1.75 -11.17 -9.33
C ASN A 52 -0.34 -10.76 -9.79
N LYS A 53 -0.23 -9.84 -10.76
CA LYS A 53 1.05 -9.34 -11.27
C LYS A 53 1.92 -8.73 -10.17
N HIS A 54 1.30 -7.98 -9.27
CA HIS A 54 1.98 -7.35 -8.14
C HIS A 54 2.60 -8.39 -7.19
N ILE A 55 1.82 -9.40 -6.79
CA ILE A 55 2.23 -10.38 -5.77
C ILE A 55 3.14 -11.48 -6.36
N ALA A 56 2.84 -11.95 -7.59
CA ALA A 56 3.44 -13.13 -8.19
C ALA A 56 4.71 -12.84 -8.97
N THR A 57 4.66 -11.83 -9.84
CA THR A 57 5.72 -11.56 -10.84
C THR A 57 6.63 -10.40 -10.47
N VAL A 58 6.40 -9.77 -9.31
CA VAL A 58 7.06 -8.53 -8.87
C VAL A 58 6.81 -7.42 -9.89
N TRP A 59 5.76 -6.63 -9.66
CA TRP A 59 5.47 -5.46 -10.48
C TRP A 59 6.26 -4.25 -9.98
N ASP A 60 7.47 -4.10 -10.50
CA ASP A 60 8.45 -3.08 -10.13
C ASP A 60 7.92 -1.64 -10.17
N ARG A 61 7.02 -1.31 -11.11
CA ARG A 61 6.44 0.04 -11.31
C ARG A 61 4.92 0.10 -11.07
N THR A 62 4.49 -0.52 -9.98
CA THR A 62 3.08 -0.65 -9.61
C THR A 62 2.46 0.64 -9.03
N HIS A 63 1.14 0.75 -9.14
CA HIS A 63 0.34 1.78 -8.46
C HIS A 63 0.02 1.43 -7.01
N PHE A 64 0.30 0.19 -6.59
CA PHE A 64 -0.05 -0.27 -5.26
C PHE A 64 1.06 0.05 -4.27
N LEU A 65 0.65 0.36 -3.04
CA LEU A 65 1.48 0.23 -1.86
C LEU A 65 1.08 -1.05 -1.13
N SER A 66 2.04 -1.93 -0.91
CA SER A 66 1.87 -3.14 -0.10
C SER A 66 1.82 -2.80 1.38
N PHE A 67 0.83 -3.35 2.06
CA PHE A 67 0.63 -3.34 3.49
C PHE A 67 0.27 -4.76 3.95
N THR A 68 0.30 -4.99 5.26
CA THR A 68 -0.09 -6.25 5.89
C THR A 68 -0.93 -5.98 7.12
N SER A 69 -1.82 -6.90 7.47
CA SER A 69 -2.51 -6.85 8.77
C SER A 69 -1.75 -7.53 9.91
N ASP A 70 -0.55 -8.09 9.66
CA ASP A 70 0.37 -8.62 10.68
C ASP A 70 1.62 -7.72 10.78
N GLU A 71 1.77 -7.01 11.90
CA GLU A 71 2.90 -6.12 12.16
C GLU A 71 4.26 -6.82 12.02
N ARG A 72 4.34 -8.11 12.40
CA ARG A 72 5.60 -8.88 12.30
C ARG A 72 6.03 -9.06 10.85
N THR A 73 5.08 -9.19 9.93
CA THR A 73 5.35 -9.28 8.50
C THR A 73 5.90 -7.94 7.97
N ALA A 74 5.38 -6.81 8.45
CA ALA A 74 5.92 -5.50 8.10
C ALA A 74 7.37 -5.35 8.59
N PHE A 75 7.66 -5.77 9.83
CA PHE A 75 9.03 -5.80 10.34
C PHE A 75 9.95 -6.71 9.53
N PHE A 76 9.50 -7.92 9.20
CA PHE A 76 10.27 -8.87 8.39
C PHE A 76 10.66 -8.24 7.03
N TYR A 77 9.71 -7.63 6.33
CA TYR A 77 9.97 -7.00 5.04
C TYR A 77 10.81 -5.71 5.14
N GLY A 78 10.58 -4.86 6.14
CA GLY A 78 11.39 -3.65 6.33
C GLY A 78 12.82 -3.94 6.78
N SER A 79 12.99 -4.89 7.68
CA SER A 79 14.33 -5.27 8.18
C SER A 79 15.12 -6.14 7.20
N ASN A 80 14.43 -6.78 6.25
CA ASN A 80 14.99 -7.83 5.40
C ASN A 80 15.69 -8.92 6.24
N ASP A 81 15.02 -9.34 7.33
CA ASP A 81 15.48 -10.35 8.30
C ASP A 81 16.79 -10.02 9.03
N LYS A 82 17.21 -8.74 9.04
CA LYS A 82 18.38 -8.28 9.79
C LYS A 82 18.00 -7.96 11.24
N ALA A 83 18.96 -8.05 12.15
CA ALA A 83 18.82 -7.51 13.49
C ALA A 83 18.77 -5.97 13.44
N PHE A 84 17.96 -5.35 14.30
CA PHE A 84 17.76 -3.90 14.30
C PHE A 84 17.44 -3.36 15.69
N GLU A 85 17.61 -2.04 15.84
CA GLU A 85 17.17 -1.26 16.99
C GLU A 85 16.22 -0.13 16.54
N ASP A 86 15.28 0.23 17.41
CA ASP A 86 14.41 1.40 17.25
C ASP A 86 15.22 2.68 17.52
N VAL A 87 15.08 3.68 16.65
CA VAL A 87 15.83 4.93 16.74
C VAL A 87 14.89 6.12 16.57
N TYR A 88 15.32 7.28 17.08
CA TYR A 88 14.61 8.52 16.80
C TYR A 88 14.98 9.07 15.42
N ASP A 89 14.03 9.67 14.73
CA ASP A 89 14.25 10.36 13.46
C ASP A 89 14.90 11.74 13.68
N ASP A 90 16.03 11.78 14.41
CA ASP A 90 16.72 13.03 14.72
C ASP A 90 17.82 13.37 13.71
N LYS A 91 18.23 12.42 12.84
CA LYS A 91 19.39 12.59 11.93
C LYS A 91 19.34 11.85 10.58
N GLU A 92 18.20 11.27 10.17
CA GLU A 92 18.10 10.41 8.97
C GLU A 92 19.06 9.19 8.97
N ILE A 93 19.66 8.84 10.12
CA ILE A 93 20.56 7.70 10.31
C ILE A 93 19.73 6.47 10.69
N TRP A 94 18.85 6.08 9.79
CA TRP A 94 18.03 4.88 9.90
C TRP A 94 17.99 4.15 8.54
N ASP A 95 17.72 2.86 8.57
CA ASP A 95 17.81 1.96 7.42
C ASP A 95 16.45 1.57 6.85
N PHE A 96 15.44 1.48 7.71
CA PHE A 96 14.06 1.22 7.29
C PHE A 96 13.05 1.87 8.23
N SER A 97 11.80 1.90 7.78
CA SER A 97 10.66 2.39 8.55
C SER A 97 9.55 1.35 8.63
N VAL A 98 8.74 1.45 9.68
CA VAL A 98 7.45 0.75 9.79
C VAL A 98 6.36 1.82 9.96
N LEU A 99 5.39 1.77 9.06
CA LEU A 99 4.27 2.71 8.98
C LEU A 99 2.98 2.02 9.38
N THR A 100 2.13 2.70 10.16
CA THR A 100 0.82 2.19 10.57
C THR A 100 -0.29 3.02 9.95
N PHE A 101 -1.07 2.40 9.07
CA PHE A 101 -2.31 2.95 8.52
C PHE A 101 -3.48 2.59 9.45
N ASP A 102 -4.16 3.59 10.02
CA ASP A 102 -5.36 3.41 10.85
C ASP A 102 -6.62 3.65 10.01
N THR A 103 -7.37 2.58 9.76
CA THR A 103 -8.58 2.62 8.92
C THR A 103 -9.73 3.39 9.59
N LEU A 104 -9.63 3.72 10.88
CA LEU A 104 -10.58 4.64 11.53
C LEU A 104 -10.43 6.09 11.09
N GLN A 105 -9.32 6.47 10.44
CA GLN A 105 -9.15 7.80 9.83
C GLN A 105 -9.93 7.96 8.52
N LEU A 106 -10.50 6.88 7.99
CA LEU A 106 -11.40 6.93 6.85
C LEU A 106 -12.74 7.57 7.25
N ILE A 107 -13.35 8.28 6.31
CA ILE A 107 -14.74 8.74 6.40
C ILE A 107 -15.62 7.50 6.36
N GLN A 108 -16.18 7.10 7.50
CA GLN A 108 -16.79 5.78 7.68
C GLN A 108 -17.98 5.54 6.74
N GLU A 109 -18.79 6.56 6.48
CA GLU A 109 -19.91 6.51 5.54
C GLU A 109 -19.49 6.35 4.07
N SER A 110 -18.22 6.60 3.75
CA SER A 110 -17.67 6.44 2.40
C SER A 110 -17.13 5.03 2.14
N VAL A 111 -16.95 4.22 3.18
CA VAL A 111 -16.37 2.88 3.08
C VAL A 111 -17.41 1.92 2.49
N ASN A 112 -17.15 1.47 1.26
CA ASN A 112 -18.05 0.58 0.53
C ASN A 112 -17.26 -0.58 -0.10
N GLU A 113 -17.68 -1.81 0.16
CA GLU A 113 -17.19 -2.98 -0.56
C GLU A 113 -17.81 -2.99 -1.97
N ILE A 114 -16.99 -2.77 -3.00
CA ILE A 114 -17.43 -2.68 -4.40
C ILE A 114 -17.35 -4.02 -5.12
N GLU A 115 -16.47 -4.91 -4.64
CA GLU A 115 -16.37 -6.31 -5.01
C GLU A 115 -15.75 -7.07 -3.83
N THR A 116 -15.90 -8.39 -3.76
CA THR A 116 -15.33 -9.21 -2.67
C THR A 116 -13.84 -8.91 -2.47
N GLY A 117 -13.53 -8.40 -1.28
CA GLY A 117 -12.17 -8.01 -0.89
C GLY A 117 -11.67 -6.68 -1.48
N ILE A 118 -12.51 -5.91 -2.16
CA ILE A 118 -12.17 -4.59 -2.71
C ILE A 118 -13.09 -3.54 -2.10
N TYR A 119 -12.48 -2.59 -1.41
CA TYR A 119 -13.16 -1.51 -0.71
C TYR A 119 -12.77 -0.17 -1.30
N SER A 120 -13.76 0.64 -1.64
CA SER A 120 -13.57 2.07 -1.92
C SER A 120 -13.82 2.86 -0.65
N ALA A 121 -13.00 3.87 -0.39
CA ALA A 121 -13.13 4.74 0.77
C ALA A 121 -12.58 6.14 0.48
N GLN A 122 -12.88 7.07 1.39
CA GLN A 122 -12.37 8.43 1.37
C GLN A 122 -11.83 8.82 2.75
N PHE A 123 -10.93 9.80 2.78
CA PHE A 123 -10.49 10.47 4.01
C PHE A 123 -10.22 11.97 3.75
N HIS A 124 -10.07 12.74 4.82
CA HIS A 124 -9.68 14.14 4.74
C HIS A 124 -8.14 14.24 4.64
N PRO A 125 -7.58 14.70 3.51
CA PRO A 125 -6.14 14.75 3.36
C PRO A 125 -5.52 15.84 4.23
N THR A 126 -4.21 15.75 4.44
CA THR A 126 -3.43 16.86 5.01
C THR A 126 -2.84 17.76 3.92
N TYR A 127 -2.56 17.19 2.75
CA TYR A 127 -1.97 17.90 1.63
C TYR A 127 -3.02 18.71 0.85
N LYS A 128 -2.74 20.01 0.66
CA LYS A 128 -3.64 20.93 -0.05
C LYS A 128 -3.99 20.47 -1.47
N GLU A 129 -3.07 19.77 -2.14
CA GLU A 129 -3.26 19.21 -3.49
C GLU A 129 -4.49 18.31 -3.59
N PHE A 130 -4.85 17.61 -2.51
CA PHE A 130 -5.92 16.60 -2.52
C PHE A 130 -7.21 17.04 -1.82
N MET A 131 -7.25 18.27 -1.30
CA MET A 131 -8.44 18.79 -0.64
C MET A 131 -9.64 18.86 -1.60
N PRO A 132 -10.89 18.61 -1.12
CA PRO A 132 -11.27 18.38 0.29
C PRO A 132 -11.26 16.91 0.72
N THR A 133 -11.17 15.97 -0.23
CA THR A 133 -11.27 14.53 0.04
C THR A 133 -10.28 13.75 -0.81
N TYR A 134 -9.66 12.77 -0.18
CA TYR A 134 -8.77 11.83 -0.82
C TYR A 134 -9.51 10.50 -1.00
N LYS A 135 -9.50 9.93 -2.20
CA LYS A 135 -10.07 8.63 -2.58
C LYS A 135 -9.00 7.56 -2.56
N VAL A 136 -9.32 6.44 -1.92
CA VAL A 136 -8.44 5.28 -1.83
C VAL A 136 -9.22 4.01 -2.12
N ILE A 137 -8.54 3.04 -2.75
CA ILE A 137 -9.04 1.67 -2.87
C ILE A 137 -8.16 0.78 -2.00
N LEU A 138 -8.79 0.04 -1.10
CA LEU A 138 -8.16 -0.95 -0.22
C LEU A 138 -8.51 -2.34 -0.74
N ILE A 139 -7.52 -3.20 -0.87
CA ILE A 139 -7.69 -4.54 -1.43
C ILE A 139 -7.20 -5.56 -0.43
N ASP A 140 -8.12 -6.34 0.13
CA ASP A 140 -7.81 -7.62 0.78
C ASP A 140 -7.43 -8.61 -0.32
N ALA A 141 -6.12 -8.75 -0.54
CA ALA A 141 -5.61 -9.55 -1.65
C ALA A 141 -6.05 -11.01 -1.54
N LEU A 142 -6.10 -11.56 -0.31
CA LEU A 142 -6.49 -12.94 -0.07
C LEU A 142 -7.96 -13.18 -0.44
N SER A 143 -8.86 -12.36 0.09
CA SER A 143 -10.31 -12.49 -0.17
C SER A 143 -10.61 -12.28 -1.65
N HIS A 144 -9.96 -11.29 -2.28
CA HIS A 144 -10.16 -11.01 -3.70
C HIS A 144 -9.66 -12.14 -4.61
N LEU A 145 -8.45 -12.67 -4.38
CA LEU A 145 -7.89 -13.76 -5.17
C LEU A 145 -8.71 -15.06 -5.02
N LYS A 146 -9.18 -15.39 -3.81
CA LYS A 146 -10.08 -16.53 -3.59
C LYS A 146 -11.41 -16.38 -4.34
N SER A 147 -11.98 -15.17 -4.34
CA SER A 147 -13.18 -14.85 -5.11
C SER A 147 -12.97 -15.06 -6.61
N ILE A 148 -11.85 -14.58 -7.16
CA ILE A 148 -11.51 -14.77 -8.58
C ILE A 148 -11.34 -16.26 -8.89
N ALA A 149 -10.54 -17.00 -8.11
CA ALA A 149 -10.30 -18.42 -8.34
C ALA A 149 -11.61 -19.23 -8.39
N ALA A 150 -12.56 -18.91 -7.51
CA ALA A 150 -13.88 -19.53 -7.50
C ALA A 150 -14.73 -19.18 -8.73
N LYS A 151 -14.62 -17.95 -9.26
CA LYS A 151 -15.40 -17.49 -10.42
C LYS A 151 -14.82 -17.96 -11.76
N THR A 152 -13.50 -17.94 -11.92
CA THR A 152 -12.83 -18.15 -13.21
C THR A 152 -12.20 -19.53 -13.37
N ASN A 153 -12.28 -20.38 -12.34
CA ASN A 153 -11.63 -21.69 -12.29
C ASN A 153 -10.12 -21.62 -12.64
N THR A 154 -9.48 -20.52 -12.24
CA THR A 154 -8.05 -20.26 -12.51
C THR A 154 -7.21 -20.75 -11.33
N GLU A 155 -6.09 -21.42 -11.63
CA GLU A 155 -5.16 -21.87 -10.60
C GLU A 155 -4.35 -20.69 -10.03
N LEU A 156 -4.73 -20.22 -8.84
CA LEU A 156 -4.07 -19.13 -8.10
C LEU A 156 -3.48 -19.60 -6.76
N THR A 157 -3.28 -20.90 -6.60
CA THR A 157 -2.91 -21.56 -5.33
C THR A 157 -1.68 -20.96 -4.66
N THR A 158 -0.58 -20.79 -5.41
CA THR A 158 0.67 -20.20 -4.91
C THR A 158 0.49 -18.76 -4.43
N ILE A 159 -0.28 -17.96 -5.16
CA ILE A 159 -0.45 -16.53 -4.87
C ILE A 159 -1.41 -16.34 -3.69
N ILE A 160 -2.46 -17.15 -3.63
CA ILE A 160 -3.37 -17.24 -2.48
C ILE A 160 -2.58 -17.63 -1.22
N ALA A 161 -1.68 -18.62 -1.31
CA ALA A 161 -0.85 -19.02 -0.19
C ALA A 161 0.10 -17.90 0.28
N LYS A 162 0.70 -17.15 -0.66
CA LYS A 162 1.54 -15.98 -0.33
C LYS A 162 0.73 -14.86 0.32
N ALA A 163 -0.39 -14.47 -0.28
CA ALA A 163 -1.27 -13.44 0.27
C ALA A 163 -1.82 -13.82 1.66
N ASP A 164 -2.09 -15.11 1.91
CA ASP A 164 -2.52 -15.60 3.21
C ASP A 164 -1.39 -15.61 4.25
N LYS A 165 -0.19 -16.05 3.85
CA LYS A 165 0.98 -16.02 4.73
C LYS A 165 1.30 -14.59 5.15
N ASP A 166 1.32 -13.67 4.19
CA ASP A 166 1.76 -12.30 4.40
C ASP A 166 0.63 -11.41 4.94
N LYS A 167 -0.61 -11.92 4.97
CA LYS A 167 -1.82 -11.15 5.33
C LYS A 167 -1.91 -9.85 4.52
N GLU A 168 -1.65 -9.98 3.22
CA GLU A 168 -1.38 -8.90 2.28
C GLU A 168 -2.61 -8.03 2.03
N TRP A 169 -2.40 -6.71 2.11
CA TRP A 169 -3.32 -5.67 1.71
C TRP A 169 -2.65 -4.74 0.71
N LEU A 170 -3.36 -4.38 -0.36
CA LEU A 170 -2.88 -3.38 -1.31
C LEU A 170 -3.67 -2.09 -1.15
N ILE A 171 -2.95 -0.97 -1.10
CA ILE A 171 -3.55 0.36 -1.10
C ILE A 171 -3.27 1.01 -2.44
N LEU A 172 -4.33 1.43 -3.12
CA LEU A 172 -4.29 2.16 -4.37
C LEU A 172 -4.73 3.62 -4.13
N PRO A 173 -3.79 4.58 -4.27
CA PRO A 173 -4.11 5.98 -4.51
C PRO A 173 -5.10 6.14 -5.67
N ALA A 174 -6.34 6.58 -5.40
CA ALA A 174 -7.41 6.64 -6.41
C ALA A 174 -7.88 8.07 -6.72
N ASN A 175 -7.11 9.09 -6.33
CA ASN A 175 -7.34 10.46 -6.77
C ASN A 175 -6.91 10.64 -8.23
N PRO A 176 -7.73 11.30 -9.07
CA PRO A 176 -7.35 11.62 -10.43
C PRO A 176 -6.17 12.60 -10.46
N PHE A 177 -5.29 12.43 -11.44
CA PHE A 177 -4.12 13.24 -11.72
C PHE A 177 -4.07 13.63 -13.20
N GLY A 178 -3.75 14.90 -13.44
CA GLY A 178 -3.65 15.48 -14.78
C GLY A 178 -4.96 15.51 -15.56
N TYR A 179 -4.87 15.91 -16.83
CA TYR A 179 -6.03 16.04 -17.73
C TYR A 179 -6.50 14.70 -18.32
N ASN A 180 -5.69 13.64 -18.19
CA ASN A 180 -5.95 12.33 -18.81
C ASN A 180 -6.76 11.37 -17.94
N GLY A 181 -7.11 11.77 -16.70
CA GLY A 181 -7.87 10.93 -15.78
C GLY A 181 -7.10 9.75 -15.20
N GLU A 182 -5.76 9.83 -15.17
CA GLU A 182 -4.91 8.81 -14.53
C GLU A 182 -5.01 8.91 -13.00
N PHE A 183 -4.64 7.87 -12.26
CA PHE A 183 -4.54 7.97 -10.80
C PHE A 183 -3.18 8.50 -10.36
N THR A 184 -3.17 9.24 -9.25
CA THR A 184 -1.93 9.78 -8.65
C THR A 184 -1.01 8.66 -8.16
N ALA A 185 0.30 8.90 -8.21
CA ALA A 185 1.31 8.02 -7.61
C ALA A 185 1.50 8.28 -6.10
N LYS A 186 0.87 9.32 -5.55
CA LYS A 186 1.11 9.85 -4.20
C LYS A 186 -0.02 9.47 -3.26
N LEU A 187 0.28 8.79 -2.15
CA LEU A 187 -0.64 8.57 -1.04
C LEU A 187 -0.45 9.66 0.02
N ASP A 188 -1.51 10.37 0.37
CA ASP A 188 -1.52 11.30 1.52
C ASP A 188 -1.44 10.50 2.84
N THR A 189 -0.58 10.94 3.76
CA THR A 189 -0.32 10.19 4.99
C THR A 189 -1.25 10.54 6.16
N HIS A 190 -2.39 11.20 5.95
CA HIS A 190 -3.33 11.47 7.05
C HIS A 190 -3.79 10.19 7.76
N CYS A 191 -3.98 9.10 7.00
CA CYS A 191 -4.32 7.81 7.57
C CYS A 191 -3.13 7.09 8.23
N ILE A 192 -1.90 7.60 8.11
CA ILE A 192 -0.72 7.03 8.75
C ILE A 192 -0.57 7.66 10.15
N THR A 193 -0.96 6.92 11.18
CA THR A 193 -1.01 7.42 12.56
C THR A 193 0.26 7.18 13.35
N ASP A 194 1.10 6.23 12.92
CA ASP A 194 2.40 5.96 13.51
C ASP A 194 3.47 5.74 12.43
N LYS A 195 4.66 6.26 12.71
CA LYS A 195 5.84 6.15 11.85
C LYS A 195 7.06 5.89 12.73
N ARG A 196 7.59 4.68 12.64
CA ARG A 196 8.77 4.25 13.41
C ARG A 196 9.93 4.01 12.47
N VAL A 197 11.13 4.34 12.90
CA VAL A 197 12.36 4.18 12.12
C VAL A 197 13.36 3.34 12.88
N PHE A 198 14.14 2.55 12.14
CA PHE A 198 15.00 1.53 12.71
C PHE A 198 16.35 1.52 12.02
N ARG A 199 17.37 1.11 12.76
CA ARG A 199 18.74 0.94 12.25
C ARG A 199 19.18 -0.51 12.41
N TYR A 200 19.91 -1.03 11.44
CA TYR A 200 20.52 -2.36 11.54
C TYR A 200 21.62 -2.40 12.60
N ILE A 201 21.77 -3.56 13.24
CA ILE A 201 22.83 -3.87 14.22
C ILE A 201 23.89 -4.75 13.55
#